data_AF-A0A925ZZ03-F1
#
_entry.id   AF-A0A925ZZ03-F1
#
_cell.length_a   1.000
_cell.length_b   1.000
_cell.length_c   1.000
_cell.angle_alpha   90.00
_cell.angle_beta   90.00
_cell.angle_gamma   90.00
#
_symmetry.space_group_name_H-M   'P 1'
#
loop_
_entity.id
_entity.type
_entity.pdbx_description
1 polymer ?
#
loop_
_entity_poly.entity_id
_entity_poly.type
_entity_poly.pdbx_seq_one_letter_code
_entity_poly.pdbx_strand_id
1 'polypeptide(L)'
;MDPTTAAAKSGNIFDWQVLRRLLVYVRPYQRIFYLLVFLTVATAVLGTLRPFLIQRMVDVTIEENDWLGLNKMFGLLLILLVAHAFVSYLQTYFGGWLGQ
;
A
#
# COMPACT_ATOMS: atom_id res chain seq x y z
N MET A 1 -54.52 -27.47 0.01
CA MET A 1 -53.90 -26.13 0.07
C MET A 1 -53.54 -25.93 1.52
N ASP A 2 -52.25 -26.03 1.87
CA ASP A 2 -51.78 -25.63 3.20
C ASP A 2 -50.48 -24.84 3.02
N PRO A 3 -50.51 -23.51 3.24
CA PRO A 3 -49.36 -22.63 3.16
C PRO A 3 -48.70 -22.56 4.55
N THR A 4 -47.53 -23.17 4.71
CA THR A 4 -46.67 -22.87 5.87
C THR A 4 -45.30 -22.39 5.40
N THR A 5 -45.27 -21.08 5.23
CA THR A 5 -44.11 -20.21 5.34
C THR A 5 -43.20 -20.60 6.50
N ALA A 6 -41.91 -20.75 6.21
CA ALA A 6 -40.84 -20.34 7.11
C ALA A 6 -39.70 -19.81 6.27
N ALA A 7 -39.80 -18.53 5.93
CA ALA A 7 -38.71 -17.76 5.36
C ALA A 7 -37.47 -17.93 6.25
N ALA A 8 -36.47 -18.68 5.75
CA ALA A 8 -35.16 -18.73 6.35
C ALA A 8 -34.64 -17.29 6.38
N LYS A 9 -34.45 -16.76 7.59
CA LYS A 9 -34.01 -15.38 7.85
C LYS A 9 -32.75 -15.05 7.05
N SER A 10 -32.95 -14.35 5.94
CA SER A 10 -31.91 -13.66 5.15
C SER A 10 -31.41 -12.43 5.91
N GLY A 11 -30.81 -12.62 7.09
CA GLY A 11 -30.60 -11.52 8.03
C GLY A 11 -29.45 -11.66 9.01
N ASN A 12 -28.51 -12.58 8.80
CA ASN A 12 -27.25 -12.58 9.56
C ASN A 12 -26.05 -12.92 8.69
N ILE A 13 -26.00 -12.32 7.49
CA ILE A 13 -24.90 -12.48 6.52
C ILE A 13 -23.56 -12.00 7.10
N PHE A 14 -23.60 -11.28 8.22
CA PHE A 14 -22.44 -10.84 8.99
C PHE A 14 -22.44 -11.49 10.37
N ASP A 15 -22.13 -12.80 10.41
CA ASP A 15 -21.85 -13.49 11.66
C ASP A 15 -20.53 -12.97 12.25
N TRP A 16 -20.61 -11.91 13.07
CA TRP A 16 -19.48 -11.36 13.82
C TRP A 16 -18.72 -12.45 14.60
N GLN A 17 -19.43 -13.49 15.03
CA GLN A 17 -18.87 -14.67 15.70
C GLN A 17 -17.97 -15.51 14.77
N VAL A 18 -18.35 -15.69 13.51
CA VAL A 18 -17.54 -16.39 12.49
C VAL A 18 -16.35 -15.52 12.10
N LEU A 19 -16.58 -14.21 11.89
CA LEU A 19 -15.52 -13.24 11.60
C LEU A 19 -14.47 -13.22 12.73
N ARG A 20 -14.90 -13.25 13.99
CA ARG A 20 -14.01 -13.27 15.14
C ARG A 20 -13.20 -14.56 15.24
N ARG A 21 -13.77 -15.72 14.86
CA ARG A 21 -13.04 -17.00 14.76
C ARG A 21 -12.00 -16.99 13.63
N LEU A 22 -12.32 -16.41 12.48
CA LEU A 22 -11.38 -16.22 11.38
C LEU A 22 -10.26 -15.23 11.75
N LEU A 23 -10.59 -14.14 12.44
CA LEU A 23 -9.61 -13.18 12.96
C LEU A 23 -8.62 -13.81 13.95
N VAL A 24 -9.01 -14.86 14.69
CA VAL A 24 -8.07 -15.63 15.53
C VAL A 24 -7.03 -16.38 14.69
N TYR A 25 -7.39 -16.85 13.49
CA TYR A 25 -6.43 -17.47 12.56
C TYR A 25 -5.45 -16.46 11.94
N VAL A 26 -5.84 -15.19 11.85
CA VAL A 26 -4.96 -14.09 11.39
C VAL A 26 -4.02 -13.58 12.49
N ARG A 27 -4.26 -13.91 13.78
CA ARG A 27 -3.44 -13.46 14.92
C ARG A 27 -1.93 -13.75 14.81
N PRO A 28 -1.44 -14.90 14.34
CA PRO A 28 0.01 -15.10 14.16
C PRO A 28 0.62 -14.20 13.06
N TYR A 29 -0.20 -13.64 12.16
CA TYR A 29 0.21 -12.79 11.03
C TYR A 29 0.23 -11.29 11.32
N GLN A 30 -0.08 -10.87 12.56
CA GLN A 30 -0.14 -9.45 12.93
C GLN A 30 1.15 -8.69 12.59
N ARG A 31 2.33 -9.33 12.69
CA ARG A 31 3.61 -8.70 12.31
C ARG A 31 3.67 -8.33 10.83
N ILE A 32 3.19 -9.21 9.96
CA ILE A 32 3.18 -8.99 8.51
C ILE A 32 2.10 -7.97 8.15
N PHE A 33 0.96 -7.98 8.86
CA PHE A 33 -0.08 -6.96 8.71
C PHE A 33 0.44 -5.55 9.06
N TYR A 34 1.11 -5.38 10.21
CA TYR A 34 1.73 -4.09 10.56
C TYR A 34 2.83 -3.69 9.57
N LEU A 35 3.60 -4.66 9.06
CA LEU A 35 4.59 -4.41 8.02
C LEU A 35 3.94 -3.93 6.71
N LEU A 36 2.84 -4.54 6.28
CA LEU A 36 2.04 -4.11 5.14
C LEU A 36 1.48 -2.69 5.30
N VAL A 37 0.94 -2.38 6.46
CA VAL A 37 0.45 -1.02 6.78
C VAL A 37 1.60 -0.02 6.71
N PHE A 38 2.75 -0.36 7.31
CA PHE A 38 3.95 0.47 7.25
C PHE A 38 4.44 0.66 5.81
N LEU A 39 4.52 -0.41 5.01
CA LEU A 39 4.89 -0.34 3.60
C LEU A 39 3.90 0.54 2.83
N THR A 40 2.60 0.41 3.07
CA THR A 40 1.57 1.22 2.41
C THR A 40 1.77 2.71 2.68
N VAL A 41 2.03 3.08 3.94
CA VAL A 41 2.33 4.46 4.31
C VAL A 41 3.63 4.93 3.65
N ALA A 42 4.67 4.08 3.64
CA ALA A 42 5.93 4.39 2.96
C ALA A 42 5.71 4.63 1.46
N THR A 43 4.99 3.75 0.76
CA THR A 43 4.68 3.90 -0.67
C THR A 43 3.92 5.20 -0.94
N ALA A 44 2.98 5.59 -0.08
CA ALA A 44 2.26 6.86 -0.20
C ALA A 44 3.20 8.07 -0.07
N VAL A 45 4.10 8.07 0.92
CA VAL A 45 5.10 9.13 1.10
C VAL A 45 6.07 9.19 -0.08
N LEU A 46 6.57 8.03 -0.54
CA LEU A 46 7.44 7.97 -1.73
C LEU A 46 6.71 8.42 -3.00
N GLY A 47 5.40 8.19 -3.09
CA GLY A 47 4.54 8.70 -4.15
C GLY A 47 4.48 10.23 -4.19
N THR A 48 4.34 10.88 -3.03
CA THR A 48 4.36 12.35 -2.89
C THR A 48 5.75 12.95 -3.11
N LEU A 49 6.81 12.23 -2.77
CA LEU A 49 8.19 12.69 -2.99
C LEU A 49 8.55 12.81 -4.48
N ARG A 50 7.94 12.01 -5.37
CA ARG A 50 8.21 12.08 -6.82
C ARG A 50 7.90 13.46 -7.43
N PRO A 51 6.67 14.01 -7.36
CA PRO A 51 6.37 15.31 -7.93
C PRO A 51 7.18 16.42 -7.25
N PHE A 52 7.51 16.29 -5.97
CA PHE A 52 8.36 17.26 -5.26
C PHE A 52 9.79 17.30 -5.83
N LEU A 53 10.40 16.14 -6.07
CA LEU A 53 11.72 16.07 -6.70
C LEU A 53 11.71 16.61 -8.13
N ILE A 54 10.67 16.29 -8.90
CA ILE A 54 10.49 16.80 -10.28
C ILE A 54 10.35 18.32 -10.26
N GLN A 55 9.52 18.86 -9.38
CA GLN A 55 9.34 20.31 -9.24
C GLN A 55 10.67 20.98 -8.92
N ARG A 56 11.44 20.46 -7.95
CA ARG A 56 12.75 21.00 -7.62
C ARG A 56 13.75 20.88 -8.77
N MET A 57 13.69 19.82 -9.59
CA MET A 57 14.53 19.68 -10.79
C MET A 57 14.20 20.74 -11.83
N VAL A 58 12.91 21.01 -12.05
CA VAL A 58 12.42 22.04 -12.97
C VAL A 58 12.82 23.42 -12.48
N ASP A 59 12.57 23.74 -11.20
CA ASP A 59 12.84 25.06 -10.61
C ASP A 59 14.36 25.37 -10.58
N VAL A 60 15.20 24.45 -10.09
CA VAL A 60 16.65 24.71 -9.94
C VAL A 60 17.36 24.73 -11.28
N THR A 61 17.06 23.76 -12.14
CA THR A 61 17.91 23.54 -13.32
C THR A 61 17.62 24.56 -14.42
N ILE A 62 16.35 24.93 -14.58
CA ILE A 62 15.96 25.88 -15.62
C ILE A 62 16.38 27.30 -15.24
N GLU A 63 16.35 27.64 -13.95
CA GLU A 63 16.66 28.99 -13.48
C GLU A 63 18.18 29.23 -13.31
N GLU A 64 18.97 28.23 -12.89
CA GLU A 64 20.41 28.41 -12.61
C GLU A 64 21.36 27.86 -13.70
N ASN A 65 20.88 27.15 -14.74
CA ASN A 65 21.74 26.46 -15.75
C ASN A 65 22.81 25.52 -15.13
N ASP A 66 22.61 25.07 -13.89
CA ASP A 66 23.55 24.20 -13.18
C ASP A 66 23.35 22.73 -13.56
N TRP A 67 24.10 22.29 -14.57
CA TRP A 67 24.19 20.89 -15.02
C TRP A 67 24.61 19.92 -13.91
N LEU A 68 25.38 20.38 -12.92
CA LEU A 68 25.90 19.55 -11.83
C LEU A 68 24.81 19.28 -10.79
N GLY A 69 23.98 20.28 -10.50
CA GLY A 69 22.77 20.16 -9.69
C GLY A 69 21.76 19.18 -10.31
N LEU A 70 21.53 19.29 -11.62
CA LEU A 70 20.64 18.40 -12.36
C LEU A 70 21.07 16.93 -12.24
N ASN A 71 22.35 16.64 -12.48
CA ASN A 71 22.82 15.25 -12.49
C ASN A 71 22.72 14.60 -11.10
N LYS A 72 22.97 15.36 -10.03
CA LYS A 72 22.76 14.91 -8.64
C LYS A 72 21.28 14.61 -8.36
N MET A 73 20.39 15.51 -8.76
CA MET A 73 18.95 15.33 -8.55
C MET A 73 18.38 14.18 -9.38
N PHE A 74 18.86 14.02 -10.62
CA PHE A 74 18.51 12.89 -11.48
C PHE A 74 18.96 11.55 -10.87
N GLY A 75 20.19 11.48 -10.34
CA GLY A 75 20.67 10.32 -9.59
C GLY A 75 19.81 10.03 -8.36
N LEU A 76 19.40 11.05 -7.61
CA LEU A 76 18.52 10.93 -6.44
C LEU A 76 17.12 10.43 -6.84
N LEU A 77 16.58 10.91 -7.96
CA LEU A 77 15.32 10.42 -8.53
C LEU A 77 15.42 8.94 -8.91
N LEU A 78 16.52 8.52 -9.54
CA LEU A 78 16.77 7.12 -9.89
C LEU A 78 16.78 6.23 -8.64
N ILE A 79 17.50 6.63 -7.60
CA ILE A 79 17.55 5.92 -6.32
C ILE A 79 16.15 5.83 -5.69
N LEU A 80 15.40 6.94 -5.68
CA LEU A 80 14.04 6.97 -5.18
C LEU A 80 13.11 6.04 -5.98
N LEU A 81 13.29 5.95 -7.29
CA LEU A 81 12.49 5.06 -8.16
C LEU A 81 12.76 3.58 -7.85
N VAL A 82 14.03 3.22 -7.68
CA VAL A 82 14.43 1.85 -7.28
C VAL A 82 13.88 1.51 -5.90
N ALA A 83 14.02 2.42 -4.93
CA ALA A 83 13.48 2.24 -3.59
C ALA A 83 11.96 2.08 -3.61
N HIS A 84 11.25 2.90 -4.40
CA HIS A 84 9.80 2.78 -4.56
C HIS A 84 9.42 1.42 -5.17
N ALA A 85 10.10 0.99 -6.23
CA ALA A 85 9.83 -0.30 -6.85
C ALA A 85 10.04 -1.46 -5.87
N PHE A 86 11.10 -1.39 -5.05
CA PHE A 86 11.39 -2.38 -4.02
C PHE A 86 10.30 -2.43 -2.94
N VAL A 87 9.89 -1.27 -2.39
CA VAL A 87 8.82 -1.18 -1.39
C VAL A 87 7.50 -1.71 -1.98
N SER A 88 7.17 -1.32 -3.21
CA SER A 88 5.97 -1.80 -3.90
C SER A 88 6.00 -3.31 -4.14
N TYR A 89 7.17 -3.87 -4.49
CA TYR A 89 7.34 -5.32 -4.66
C TYR A 89 7.09 -6.07 -3.36
N LEU A 90 7.70 -5.60 -2.25
CA LEU A 90 7.47 -6.19 -0.93
C LEU A 90 6.00 -6.09 -0.53
N GLN A 91 5.34 -4.96 -0.79
CA GLN A 91 3.93 -4.75 -0.49
C GLN A 91 3.05 -5.76 -1.23
N THR A 92 3.31 -5.99 -2.52
CA THR A 92 2.60 -6.99 -3.32
C THR A 92 2.90 -8.42 -2.86
N TYR A 93 4.16 -8.73 -2.56
CA TYR A 93 4.55 -10.06 -2.09
C TYR A 93 3.89 -10.42 -0.76
N PHE A 94 4.02 -9.55 0.25
CA PHE A 94 3.38 -9.76 1.55
C PHE A 94 1.86 -9.68 1.46
N GLY A 95 1.31 -8.78 0.64
CA GLY A 95 -0.13 -8.65 0.43
C GLY A 95 -0.73 -9.90 -0.21
N GLY A 96 -0.05 -10.47 -1.21
CA GLY A 96 -0.41 -11.74 -1.82
C GLY A 96 -0.30 -12.91 -0.84
N TRP A 97 0.76 -12.96 -0.03
CA TRP A 97 0.95 -14.01 0.98
C TRP A 97 -0.03 -13.92 2.16
N LEU A 98 -0.60 -12.74 2.43
CA LEU A 98 -1.61 -12.52 3.47
C LEU A 98 -3.04 -12.72 2.96
N GLY A 99 -3.26 -12.54 1.65
CA GLY A 99 -4.56 -12.67 1.01
C GLY A 99 -4.90 -14.09 0.55
N GLN A 100 -3.90 -14.97 0.44
CA GLN A 100 -4.05 -16.40 0.15
C GLN A 100 -4.14 -17.21 1.44
#